data_AF-A0A075I9K3-F1
#
_entry.id   AF-A0A075I9K3-F1
#
_cell.length_a   1.000
_cell.length_b   1.000
_cell.length_c   1.000
_cell.angle_alpha   90.00
_cell.angle_beta   90.00
_cell.angle_gamma   90.00
#
_symmetry.space_group_name_H-M   'P 1'
#
loop_
_entity.id
_entity.type
_entity.pdbx_description
1 polymer ?
#
loop_
_entity_poly.entity_id
_entity_poly.type
_entity_poly.pdbx_seq_one_letter_code
_entity_poly.pdbx_strand_id
1 'polypeptide(L)'
;MPADFDSDGQCDDLDPDDDGDGVADSVDAKPMDPSEWDDFDGDGQGDNSDLDDDGDGYSDADETDCGSDPLNANSIPTDTDADGICEVRDNDNTDGPGYVGPDEGGSTPGFGLISALAVLALAALARRE
;
A
#
# COMPACT_ATOMS: atom_id res chain seq x y z
N MET A 1 1.58 -23.17 -38.75
CA MET A 1 0.46 -22.21 -38.91
C MET A 1 0.95 -20.88 -38.36
N PRO A 2 0.44 -19.75 -38.85
CA PRO A 2 0.50 -18.50 -38.09
C PRO A 2 0.01 -18.73 -36.64
N ALA A 3 0.42 -17.86 -35.73
CA ALA A 3 -0.19 -17.82 -34.41
C ALA A 3 -1.66 -17.36 -34.53
N ASP A 4 -2.46 -17.79 -33.57
CA ASP A 4 -3.93 -17.66 -33.49
C ASP A 4 -4.26 -17.86 -32.01
N PHE A 5 -4.09 -16.80 -31.22
CA PHE A 5 -4.04 -16.88 -29.76
C PHE A 5 -5.42 -17.19 -29.15
N ASP A 6 -6.49 -16.57 -29.63
CA ASP A 6 -7.87 -16.81 -29.18
C ASP A 6 -8.58 -17.98 -29.90
N SER A 7 -7.99 -18.51 -30.98
CA SER A 7 -8.53 -19.60 -31.80
C SER A 7 -9.84 -19.28 -32.54
N ASP A 8 -10.08 -18.01 -32.92
CA ASP A 8 -11.22 -17.60 -33.73
C ASP A 8 -11.05 -17.91 -35.24
N GLY A 9 -9.83 -18.26 -35.66
CA GLY A 9 -9.48 -18.62 -37.03
C GLY A 9 -8.93 -17.46 -37.87
N GLN A 10 -8.69 -16.30 -37.28
CA GLN A 10 -7.77 -15.28 -37.76
C GLN A 10 -6.36 -15.62 -37.27
N CYS A 11 -5.40 -14.78 -37.61
CA CYS A 11 -4.04 -14.95 -37.10
C CYS A 11 -3.62 -13.66 -36.47
N ASP A 12 -2.82 -13.70 -35.40
CA ASP A 12 -2.51 -12.53 -34.57
C ASP A 12 -2.08 -11.30 -35.42
N ASP A 13 -1.27 -11.50 -36.47
CA ASP A 13 -0.84 -10.44 -37.39
C ASP A 13 -1.99 -9.69 -38.13
N LEU A 14 -3.20 -10.25 -38.16
CA LEU A 14 -4.40 -9.77 -38.85
C LEU A 14 -5.62 -9.69 -37.94
N ASP A 15 -5.52 -10.14 -36.69
CA ASP A 15 -6.57 -10.01 -35.69
C ASP A 15 -6.51 -8.61 -35.09
N PRO A 16 -7.65 -7.98 -34.78
CA PRO A 16 -7.66 -6.76 -33.98
C PRO A 16 -7.86 -6.98 -32.46
N ASP A 17 -8.03 -8.23 -32.02
CA ASP A 17 -8.34 -8.66 -30.64
C ASP A 17 -7.72 -10.05 -30.45
N ASP A 18 -6.41 -10.09 -30.24
CA ASP A 18 -5.57 -11.30 -30.28
C ASP A 18 -5.95 -12.33 -29.20
N ASP A 19 -6.51 -11.89 -28.07
CA ASP A 19 -6.92 -12.78 -26.97
C ASP A 19 -8.42 -12.96 -26.77
N GLY A 20 -9.23 -12.20 -27.52
CA GLY A 20 -10.66 -12.39 -27.61
C GLY A 20 -11.40 -11.99 -26.34
N ASP A 21 -10.83 -11.11 -25.51
CA ASP A 21 -11.47 -10.58 -24.31
C ASP A 21 -12.49 -9.46 -24.62
N GLY A 22 -12.46 -8.96 -25.87
CA GLY A 22 -13.34 -7.92 -26.39
C GLY A 22 -12.74 -6.51 -26.37
N VAL A 23 -11.49 -6.36 -25.96
CA VAL A 23 -10.68 -5.15 -26.03
C VAL A 23 -9.72 -5.28 -27.21
N ALA A 24 -9.66 -4.25 -28.05
CA ALA A 24 -8.81 -4.33 -29.24
C ALA A 24 -7.33 -4.13 -28.88
N ASP A 25 -6.41 -4.86 -29.51
CA ASP A 25 -4.95 -4.82 -29.24
C ASP A 25 -4.36 -3.40 -29.23
N SER A 26 -4.98 -2.49 -29.99
CA SER A 26 -4.55 -1.09 -30.10
C SER A 26 -4.76 -0.25 -28.84
N VAL A 27 -5.62 -0.71 -27.93
CA VAL A 27 -5.97 -0.06 -26.66
C VAL A 27 -5.85 -1.00 -25.46
N ASP A 28 -5.60 -2.28 -25.70
CA ASP A 28 -5.34 -3.29 -24.69
C ASP A 28 -3.89 -3.18 -24.18
N ALA A 29 -3.72 -3.07 -22.86
CA ALA A 29 -2.43 -3.06 -22.22
C ALA A 29 -1.71 -4.43 -22.26
N LYS A 30 -2.46 -5.55 -22.27
CA LYS A 30 -1.95 -6.93 -22.39
C LYS A 30 -2.66 -7.69 -23.53
N PRO A 31 -2.35 -7.42 -24.81
CA PRO A 31 -3.00 -8.04 -26.00
C PRO A 31 -2.90 -9.57 -26.15
N MET A 32 -2.33 -10.27 -25.19
CA MET A 32 -2.12 -11.72 -25.19
C MET A 32 -2.48 -12.30 -23.82
N ASP A 33 -3.29 -11.60 -23.03
CA ASP A 33 -3.77 -12.04 -21.74
C ASP A 33 -5.24 -11.63 -21.58
N PRO A 34 -6.19 -12.55 -21.86
CA PRO A 34 -7.61 -12.23 -21.91
C PRO A 34 -8.23 -11.94 -20.53
N SER A 35 -7.39 -11.85 -19.51
CA SER A 35 -7.77 -11.47 -18.16
C SER A 35 -7.24 -10.10 -17.74
N GLU A 36 -6.55 -9.37 -18.62
CA GLU A 36 -5.91 -8.09 -18.32
C GLU A 36 -6.02 -7.15 -19.52
N TRP A 37 -6.64 -5.97 -19.36
CA TRP A 37 -6.80 -5.02 -20.47
C TRP A 37 -6.35 -3.58 -20.14
N ASP A 38 -6.25 -3.25 -18.85
CA ASP A 38 -5.78 -1.95 -18.34
C ASP A 38 -4.41 -2.12 -17.61
N ASP A 39 -3.66 -1.03 -17.51
CA ASP A 39 -2.33 -0.91 -16.85
C ASP A 39 -2.16 0.58 -16.49
N PHE A 40 -2.80 1.00 -15.40
CA PHE A 40 -3.05 2.41 -15.13
C PHE A 40 -1.79 3.19 -14.70
N ASP A 41 -0.87 2.53 -13.99
CA ASP A 41 0.42 3.10 -13.59
C ASP A 41 1.54 2.88 -14.64
N GLY A 42 1.34 1.96 -15.58
CA GLY A 42 2.27 1.66 -16.67
C GLY A 42 3.50 0.84 -16.24
N ASP A 43 3.43 0.07 -15.15
CA ASP A 43 4.53 -0.74 -14.65
C ASP A 43 4.71 -2.08 -15.40
N GLY A 44 3.70 -2.48 -16.16
CA GLY A 44 3.71 -3.71 -16.96
C GLY A 44 2.99 -4.90 -16.33
N GLN A 45 2.46 -4.80 -15.11
CA GLN A 45 1.38 -5.62 -14.57
C GLN A 45 0.04 -5.11 -15.13
N GLY A 46 -1.01 -5.93 -15.11
CA GLY A 46 -2.35 -5.48 -15.52
C GLY A 46 -3.19 -5.27 -14.27
N ASP A 47 -4.11 -4.31 -14.31
CA ASP A 47 -4.89 -3.86 -13.14
C ASP A 47 -5.68 -5.00 -12.46
N ASN A 48 -6.05 -6.09 -13.16
CA ASN A 48 -6.76 -7.20 -12.49
C ASN A 48 -5.83 -8.06 -11.59
N SER A 49 -4.51 -7.98 -11.81
CA SER A 49 -3.49 -8.69 -11.03
C SER A 49 -2.59 -7.77 -10.21
N ASP A 50 -2.59 -6.47 -10.49
CA ASP A 50 -1.94 -5.47 -9.66
C ASP A 50 -2.68 -5.30 -8.32
N LEU A 51 -1.99 -4.78 -7.33
CA LEU A 51 -2.55 -4.44 -6.02
C LEU A 51 -2.45 -2.94 -5.71
N ASP A 52 -1.88 -2.15 -6.62
CA ASP A 52 -1.65 -0.70 -6.54
C ASP A 52 -1.79 -0.13 -7.96
N ASP A 53 -3.03 -0.14 -8.49
CA ASP A 53 -3.33 0.10 -9.90
C ASP A 53 -2.80 1.46 -10.41
N ASP A 54 -2.68 2.47 -9.54
CA ASP A 54 -2.19 3.80 -9.90
C ASP A 54 -0.76 4.14 -9.47
N GLY A 55 -0.11 3.23 -8.74
CA GLY A 55 1.31 3.31 -8.36
C GLY A 55 1.62 4.46 -7.40
N ASP A 56 0.66 4.93 -6.62
CA ASP A 56 0.87 5.98 -5.62
C ASP A 56 1.42 5.46 -4.27
N GLY A 57 1.46 4.12 -4.12
CA GLY A 57 2.03 3.42 -2.98
C GLY A 57 1.00 2.99 -1.93
N TYR A 58 -0.28 3.19 -2.19
CA TYR A 58 -1.39 2.63 -1.40
C TYR A 58 -2.04 1.48 -2.16
N SER A 59 -2.36 0.38 -1.47
CA SER A 59 -2.99 -0.75 -2.17
C SER A 59 -4.46 -0.48 -2.47
N ASP A 60 -5.01 -1.02 -3.57
CA ASP A 60 -6.42 -0.81 -3.96
C ASP A 60 -7.39 -1.21 -2.85
N ALA A 61 -7.00 -2.22 -2.04
CA ALA A 61 -7.75 -2.70 -0.90
C ALA A 61 -7.73 -1.72 0.29
N ASP A 62 -6.62 -1.02 0.50
CA ASP A 62 -6.52 0.05 1.48
C ASP A 62 -7.26 1.30 0.99
N GLU A 63 -7.14 1.63 -0.29
CA GLU A 63 -7.82 2.76 -0.90
C GLU A 63 -9.34 2.63 -0.92
N THR A 64 -9.84 1.47 -1.36
CA THR A 64 -11.27 1.13 -1.26
C THR A 64 -11.75 1.17 0.20
N ASP A 65 -10.89 0.74 1.12
CA ASP A 65 -11.02 0.87 2.57
C ASP A 65 -11.31 2.31 3.02
N CYS A 66 -10.36 3.15 2.65
CA CYS A 66 -10.20 4.52 3.11
C CYS A 66 -10.99 5.53 2.29
N GLY A 67 -11.68 5.08 1.24
CA GLY A 67 -12.53 5.90 0.38
C GLY A 67 -11.76 6.76 -0.62
N SER A 68 -10.54 6.36 -0.98
CA SER A 68 -9.79 6.93 -2.10
C SER A 68 -10.06 6.14 -3.39
N ASP A 69 -9.36 6.46 -4.49
CA ASP A 69 -9.73 6.00 -5.84
C ASP A 69 -8.54 5.24 -6.42
N PRO A 70 -8.60 3.90 -6.50
CA PRO A 70 -7.46 3.07 -6.92
C PRO A 70 -6.90 3.35 -8.31
N LEU A 71 -7.66 4.04 -9.16
CA LEU A 71 -7.27 4.40 -10.51
C LEU A 71 -6.89 5.88 -10.60
N ASN A 72 -6.35 6.48 -9.55
CA ASN A 72 -5.99 7.90 -9.58
C ASN A 72 -4.95 8.24 -8.51
N ALA A 73 -3.69 8.28 -8.93
CA ALA A 73 -2.53 8.54 -8.07
C ALA A 73 -2.49 9.90 -7.33
N ASN A 74 -3.52 10.75 -7.51
CA ASN A 74 -3.71 11.98 -6.73
C ASN A 74 -4.77 11.83 -5.63
N SER A 75 -5.44 10.69 -5.58
CA SER A 75 -6.48 10.32 -4.63
C SER A 75 -5.84 9.42 -3.59
N ILE A 76 -5.10 10.00 -2.67
CA ILE A 76 -4.47 9.25 -1.58
C ILE A 76 -5.40 9.17 -0.36
N PRO A 77 -5.38 8.06 0.40
CA PRO A 77 -6.00 7.99 1.73
C PRO A 77 -5.51 9.12 2.65
N THR A 78 -6.42 9.79 3.34
CA THR A 78 -6.03 10.78 4.35
C THR A 78 -5.47 10.07 5.59
N ASP A 79 -4.23 10.37 5.95
CA ASP A 79 -3.56 9.94 7.17
C ASP A 79 -3.07 11.18 7.94
N THR A 80 -3.79 11.56 8.99
CA THR A 80 -3.62 12.87 9.64
C THR A 80 -2.41 12.92 10.57
N ASP A 81 -2.09 11.81 11.22
CA ASP A 81 -0.99 11.68 12.18
C ASP A 81 0.19 10.84 11.63
N ALA A 82 0.07 10.33 10.40
CA ALA A 82 1.10 9.65 9.63
C ALA A 82 1.58 8.33 10.26
N ASP A 83 0.66 7.60 10.89
CA ASP A 83 0.94 6.33 11.55
C ASP A 83 0.75 5.11 10.62
N GLY A 84 0.24 5.34 9.40
CA GLY A 84 -0.02 4.32 8.40
C GLY A 84 -1.45 3.78 8.41
N ILE A 85 -2.36 4.38 9.18
CA ILE A 85 -3.79 4.05 9.19
C ILE A 85 -4.58 5.27 8.72
N CYS A 86 -5.47 5.07 7.74
CA CYS A 86 -6.29 6.17 7.27
C CYS A 86 -7.37 6.57 8.28
N GLU A 87 -7.80 7.83 8.20
CA GLU A 87 -8.77 8.45 9.12
C GLU A 87 -10.11 7.70 9.24
N VAL A 88 -10.48 6.91 8.24
CA VAL A 88 -11.74 6.13 8.24
C VAL A 88 -11.60 4.83 9.05
N ARG A 89 -10.41 4.22 9.06
CA ARG A 89 -10.08 3.03 9.86
C ARG A 89 -9.55 3.38 11.25
N ASP A 90 -9.12 4.62 11.42
CA ASP A 90 -8.53 5.11 12.63
C ASP A 90 -9.59 5.66 13.63
N ASN A 91 -9.60 5.10 14.83
CA ASN A 91 -10.43 5.55 15.97
C ASN A 91 -9.61 6.31 17.03
N ASP A 92 -8.31 6.39 16.79
CA ASP A 92 -7.21 6.87 17.58
C ASP A 92 -6.69 8.07 16.78
N ASN A 93 -7.45 9.16 16.78
CA ASN A 93 -7.06 10.41 16.10
C ASN A 93 -5.93 11.15 16.83
N THR A 94 -5.03 10.39 17.45
CA THR A 94 -4.09 10.85 18.43
C THR A 94 -3.05 11.69 17.73
N ASP A 95 -3.14 12.98 18.00
CA ASP A 95 -2.26 14.05 17.58
C ASP A 95 -0.82 13.84 18.08
N GLY A 96 -0.09 12.94 17.42
CA GLY A 96 1.36 12.81 17.48
C GLY A 96 1.94 12.10 18.72
N PRO A 97 3.28 11.93 18.76
CA PRO A 97 3.97 11.15 19.78
C PRO A 97 3.92 11.85 21.14
N GLY A 98 2.83 11.66 21.90
CA GLY A 98 2.69 12.26 23.22
C GLY A 98 1.33 12.18 23.90
N TYR A 99 0.29 11.65 23.28
CA TYR A 99 -1.02 11.61 23.94
C TYR A 99 -1.14 10.46 24.94
N VAL A 100 -1.67 10.79 26.10
CA VAL A 100 -2.25 9.85 27.06
C VAL A 100 -3.65 10.35 27.33
N GLY A 101 -4.66 9.54 27.00
CA GLY A 101 -6.07 9.90 27.16
C GLY A 101 -6.45 10.17 28.62
N PRO A 102 -7.42 11.05 28.90
CA PRO A 102 -7.87 11.39 30.25
C PRO A 102 -8.59 10.24 30.98
N ASP A 103 -8.92 9.15 30.29
CA ASP A 103 -9.64 7.98 30.75
C ASP A 103 -8.77 6.73 30.97
N GLU A 104 -7.46 6.78 30.73
CA GLU A 104 -6.47 5.85 31.30
C GLU A 104 -6.18 6.17 32.79
N GLY A 105 -7.24 6.47 33.52
CA GLY A 105 -7.26 6.74 34.94
C GLY A 105 -7.70 5.52 35.71
N GLY A 106 -6.83 4.53 35.95
CA GLY A 106 -7.09 3.60 37.05
C GLY A 106 -6.35 2.27 37.10
N SER A 107 -5.06 2.28 37.49
CA SER A 107 -4.42 1.37 38.49
C SER A 107 -2.90 1.42 38.28
N THR A 108 -2.08 2.12 39.08
CA THR A 108 -2.02 2.09 40.54
C THR A 108 -1.14 3.24 41.05
N PRO A 109 -1.52 3.93 42.14
CA PRO A 109 -0.57 4.66 42.97
C PRO A 109 -0.01 3.65 43.99
N GLY A 110 1.10 3.00 43.69
CA GLY A 110 1.62 1.99 44.62
C GLY A 110 2.98 1.41 44.23
N PHE A 111 3.94 1.60 45.12
CA PHE A 111 5.25 0.94 45.20
C PHE A 111 5.33 -0.51 44.65
N GLY A 112 6.36 -0.78 43.82
CA GLY A 112 6.92 -2.11 43.54
C GLY A 112 6.93 -2.49 42.06
N LEU A 113 7.93 -3.13 41.44
CA LEU A 113 9.19 -3.75 41.86
C LEU A 113 10.06 -3.98 40.58
N ILE A 114 11.34 -3.57 40.61
CA ILE A 114 12.55 -4.16 39.95
C ILE A 114 12.50 -4.74 38.52
N SER A 115 13.29 -4.13 37.62
CA SER A 115 14.42 -4.72 36.85
C SER A 115 14.72 -3.84 35.63
N ALA A 116 15.93 -3.66 35.11
CA ALA A 116 17.32 -3.89 35.48
C ALA A 116 18.13 -3.21 34.34
N LEU A 117 19.44 -3.05 34.53
CA LEU A 117 20.46 -2.65 33.53
C LEU A 117 20.43 -1.16 33.10
N ALA A 118 21.54 -0.42 33.03
CA ALA A 118 22.95 -0.76 33.20
C ALA A 118 23.72 0.48 33.69
N VAL A 119 24.52 0.33 34.73
CA VAL A 119 25.49 1.33 35.15
C VAL A 119 26.72 1.17 34.27
N LEU A 120 26.81 1.95 33.18
CA LEU A 120 28.06 2.13 32.44
C LEU A 120 28.85 3.24 33.14
N ALA A 121 29.77 2.83 34.02
CA ALA A 121 30.67 3.73 34.72
C ALA A 121 31.63 4.40 33.73
N LEU A 122 31.33 5.64 33.33
CA LEU A 122 32.23 6.47 32.55
C LEU A 122 33.32 7.02 33.48
N ALA A 123 34.56 6.59 33.23
CA ALA A 123 35.75 6.97 33.96
C ALA A 123 35.95 8.50 33.99
N ALA A 124 35.78 9.11 35.16
CA ALA A 124 36.12 10.51 35.39
C ALA A 124 37.61 10.63 35.78
N LEU A 125 38.38 11.27 34.89
CA LEU A 125 39.67 11.88 35.16
C LEU A 125 39.60 12.81 36.38
N ALA A 126 40.48 12.63 37.37
CA ALA A 126 41.00 13.74 38.16
C ALA A 126 42.37 13.39 38.75
N ARG A 127 43.43 13.93 38.13
CA ARG A 127 44.76 14.15 38.73
C ARG A 127 44.63 15.07 39.94
N ARG A 128 45.43 14.90 41.02
CA ARG A 128 46.17 16.00 41.68
C ARG A 128 47.15 15.54 42.80
N GLU A 129 48.42 15.91 42.60
CA GLU A 129 49.64 16.09 43.47
C GLU A 129 50.19 14.93 44.31
#